data_AF-A0A944YVK5-F1
#
_entry.id   AF-A0A944YVK5-F1
#
_cell.length_a   1.000
_cell.length_b   1.000
_cell.length_c   1.000
_cell.angle_alpha   90.00
_cell.angle_beta   90.00
_cell.angle_gamma   90.00
#
_symmetry.space_group_name_H-M   'P 1'
#
loop_
_entity.id
_entity.type
_entity.pdbx_description
1 polymer ?
#
loop_
_entity_poly.entity_id
_entity_poly.type
_entity_poly.pdbx_seq_one_letter_code
_entity_poly.pdbx_strand_id
1 'polypeptide(L)' 'MMELEEHLIECPYCAEVFTALVDPATAGDQYVEDCEICCQPIVFWVSDNGAQAPCTINARRENE' A
#
# COMPACT_ATOMS: atom_id res chain seq x y z
N MET A 1 20.98 2.52 2.61
CA MET A 1 19.76 2.49 3.43
C MET A 1 18.63 2.66 2.46
N MET A 2 17.69 1.73 2.45
CA MET A 2 16.48 1.83 1.66
C MET A 2 15.46 2.47 2.60
N GLU A 3 14.88 3.59 2.19
CA GLU A 3 13.94 4.37 2.96
C GLU A 3 12.52 3.94 2.58
N LEU A 4 11.66 3.72 3.57
CA LEU A 4 10.24 3.47 3.34
C LEU A 4 9.58 4.77 2.88
N GLU A 5 8.75 4.70 1.85
CA GLU A 5 7.97 5.83 1.34
C GLU A 5 6.61 5.89 2.05
N GLU A 6 6.24 7.07 2.54
CA GLU A 6 4.94 7.32 3.15
C GLU A 6 3.87 7.58 2.08
N HIS A 7 2.85 6.73 2.04
CA HIS A 7 1.72 6.88 1.13
C HIS A 7 0.40 6.96 1.89
N LEU A 8 -0.44 7.93 1.51
CA LEU A 8 -1.81 8.02 2.02
C LEU A 8 -2.69 7.01 1.29
N ILE A 9 -3.29 6.11 2.05
CA ILE A 9 -4.14 5.03 1.54
C ILE A 9 -5.50 5.14 2.22
N GLU A 10 -6.56 4.98 1.43
CA GLU A 10 -7.91 4.81 1.94
C GLU A 10 -8.21 3.32 2.13
N CYS A 11 -8.63 2.93 3.34
CA CYS A 11 -9.03 1.57 3.64
C CYS A 11 -10.31 1.22 2.89
N PRO A 12 -10.32 0.18 2.04
CA PRO A 12 -11.53 -0.21 1.33
C PRO A 12 -12.60 -0.83 2.25
N TYR A 13 -12.28 -1.17 3.51
CA TYR A 13 -13.23 -1.76 4.46
C TYR A 13 -13.96 -0.71 5.29
N CYS A 14 -13.22 0.13 6.02
CA CYS A 14 -13.80 1.15 6.90
C CYS A 14 -13.88 2.55 6.30
N ALA A 15 -13.34 2.75 5.08
CA ALA A 15 -13.26 4.04 4.39
C ALA A 15 -12.45 5.11 5.16
N GLU A 16 -11.53 4.67 6.02
CA GLU A 16 -10.62 5.56 6.76
C GLU A 16 -9.31 5.73 6.01
N VAL A 17 -8.73 6.93 6.06
CA VAL A 17 -7.45 7.24 5.42
C VAL A 17 -6.33 7.16 6.44
N PHE A 18 -5.27 6.41 6.12
CA PHE A 18 -4.09 6.26 6.96
C PHE A 18 -2.80 6.33 6.13
N THR A 19 -1.68 6.61 6.79
CA THR A 19 -0.36 6.61 6.16
C THR A 19 0.22 5.20 6.22
N ALA A 20 0.39 4.56 5.06
CA ALA A 20 1.09 3.30 4.92
C ALA A 20 2.56 3.57 4.58
N LEU A 21 3.47 2.77 5.15
CA LEU A 21 4.89 2.80 4.84
C LEU A 21 5.18 1.71 3.81
N VAL A 22 5.63 2.12 2.63
CA VAL A 22 5.81 1.26 1.48
C VAL A 22 7.28 1.15 1.16
N ASP A 23 7.80 -0.06 1.01
CA ASP A 23 9.17 -0.24 0.53
C ASP A 23 9.19 -0.25 -1.01
N PRO A 24 9.81 0.73 -1.69
CA PRO A 24 9.95 0.71 -3.15
C PRO A 24 10.71 -0.52 -3.67
N ALA A 25 11.49 -1.25 -2.87
CA ALA A 25 12.04 -2.53 -3.30
C ALA A 25 11.01 -3.64 -3.46
N THR A 26 9.82 -3.48 -2.89
CA THR A 26 8.68 -4.40 -3.10
C THR A 26 7.84 -4.00 -4.32
N ALA A 27 8.28 -2.99 -5.08
CA ALA A 27 7.58 -2.57 -6.29
C ALA A 27 7.56 -3.71 -7.32
N GLY A 28 6.35 -4.07 -7.75
CA GLY A 28 6.06 -5.24 -8.59
C GLY A 28 5.41 -6.40 -7.85
N ASP A 29 5.52 -6.46 -6.53
CA ASP A 29 4.89 -7.49 -5.69
C ASP A 29 3.57 -7.02 -5.07
N GLN A 30 2.78 -8.00 -4.65
CA GLN A 30 1.57 -7.79 -3.86
C GLN A 30 1.80 -8.36 -2.47
N TYR A 31 1.39 -7.60 -1.45
CA TYR A 31 1.46 -8.02 -0.07
C TYR A 31 0.17 -7.68 0.66
N VAL A 32 -0.05 -8.33 1.80
CA VAL A 32 -1.23 -8.11 2.63
C VAL A 32 -0.78 -7.42 3.90
N GLU A 33 -1.41 -6.29 4.21
CA GLU A 33 -1.29 -5.62 5.50
C GLU A 33 -2.67 -5.39 6.11
N ASP A 34 -2.75 -5.51 7.43
CA ASP A 34 -3.98 -5.24 8.16
C ASP A 34 -4.20 -3.73 8.30
N CYS A 35 -5.44 -3.30 8.17
CA CYS A 35 -5.80 -1.92 8.45
C CYS A 35 -5.52 -1.56 9.92
N GLU A 36 -4.74 -0.50 10.15
CA GLU A 36 -4.46 0.06 11.48
C GLU A 36 -5.73 0.48 12.26
N ILE A 37 -6.85 0.70 11.55
CA ILE A 37 -8.11 1.16 12.16
C ILE A 37 -9.09 0.00 12.40
N CYS A 38 -9.34 -0.84 11.38
CA CYS A 38 -10.36 -1.89 11.44
C CYS A 38 -9.83 -3.32 11.52
N CYS A 39 -8.51 -3.53 11.54
CA CYS A 39 -7.87 -4.85 11.61
C CYS A 39 -8.40 -5.82 10.54
N GLN A 40 -8.61 -5.33 9.31
CA GLN A 40 -9.01 -6.14 8.17
C GLN A 40 -7.87 -6.24 7.16
N PRO A 41 -7.69 -7.41 6.50
CA PRO A 41 -6.60 -7.64 5.56
C PRO A 41 -6.84 -6.88 4.25
N ILE A 42 -5.94 -5.95 3.94
CA ILE A 42 -5.91 -5.16 2.71
C ILE A 42 -4.76 -5.66 1.85
N VAL A 43 -5.04 -5.95 0.58
CA VAL A 43 -4.01 -6.26 -0.41
C VAL A 43 -3.47 -4.95 -0.97
N PHE A 44 -2.18 -4.74 -0.77
CA PHE A 44 -1.43 -3.65 -1.36
C PHE A 44 -0.70 -4.12 -2.60
N TRP A 45 -0.80 -3.33 -3.66
CA TRP A 45 -0.08 -3.56 -4.90
C TRP A 45 0.73 -2.33 -5.26
N VAL A 46 2.05 -2.48 -5.22
CA VAL A 46 3.00 -1.42 -5.54
C VAL A 46 3.42 -1.60 -6.99
N SER A 47 3.23 -0.58 -7.79
CA SER A 47 3.68 -0.52 -9.18
C SER A 47 4.85 0.45 -9.30
N ASP A 48 5.99 -0.04 -9.79
CA ASP A 48 7.13 0.80 -10.16
C ASP A 48 6.79 1.53 -11.47
N ASN A 49 6.79 2.86 -11.43
CA ASN A 49 6.55 3.69 -12.61
C ASN A 49 7.86 4.12 -13.30
N GLY A 50 8.99 3.48 -12.95
CA GLY A 50 10.32 3.79 -13.44
C GLY A 50 10.99 4.97 -12.72
N ALA A 51 12.30 5.10 -12.94
CA ALA A 51 13.26 5.91 -12.16
C ALA A 51 13.02 7.43 -12.03
N GLN A 52 11.91 7.97 -12.53
CA GLN A 52 11.60 9.40 -12.49
C GLN A 52 10.20 9.72 -11.94
N ALA A 53 9.39 8.71 -11.61
CA ALA A 53 8.02 8.89 -11.11
C ALA A 53 7.85 8.21 -9.74
N PRO A 54 7.00 8.76 -8.86
CA PRO A 54 6.67 8.10 -7.60
C PRO A 54 5.95 6.77 -7.88
N CYS A 55 6.24 5.76 -7.06
CA CYS A 55 5.57 4.47 -7.10
C CYS A 55 4.06 4.67 -6.93
N THR A 56 3.26 3.94 -7.72
CA THR A 56 1.80 3.95 -7.56
C THR A 56 1.40 2.78 -6.70
N ILE A 57 0.71 3.07 -5.59
CA ILE A 57 0.19 2.05 -4.69
C ILE A 57 -1.33 1.97 -4.80
N ASN A 58 -1.82 0.75 -4.93
CA ASN A 58 -3.25 0.44 -4.96
C ASN A 58 -3.60 -0.43 -3.75
N ALA A 59 -4.70 -0.10 -3.08
CA ALA A 59 -5.24 -0.86 -1.96
C ALA A 59 -6.58 -1.49 -2.36
N ARG A 60 -6.71 -2.81 -2.20
CA ARG A 60 -7.94 -3.56 -2.46
C ARG A 60 -8.25 -4.55 -1.34
N ARG A 61 -9.47 -5.06 -1.31
CA ARG A 61 -9.88 -6.08 -0.34
C ARG A 61 -9.27 -7.43 -0.74
N GLU A 62 -8.75 -8.19 0.22
CA GLU A 62 -8.25 -9.56 -0.02
C GLU A 62 -9.36 -10.51 -0.49
N ASN A 63 -10.58 -10.29 0.01
CA ASN A 63 -11.73 -11.15 -0.24
C ASN A 63 -12.45 -10.87 -1.58
N GLU A 64 -11.80 -10.19 -2.53
CA GLU A 64 -12.38 -9.83 -3.83
C GLU A 64 -11.91 -10.74 -4.97
#